data_AF-A0A554MBP9-F1
#
_entry.id   AF-A0A554MBP9-F1
#
_cell.length_a   1.000
_cell.length_b   1.000
_cell.length_c   1.000
_cell.angle_alpha   90.00
_cell.angle_beta   90.00
_cell.angle_gamma   90.00
#
_symmetry.space_group_name_H-M   'P 1'
#
loop_
_entity.id
_entity.type
_entity.pdbx_description
1 polymer ?
#
loop_
_entity_poly.entity_id
_entity_poly.type
_entity_poly.pdbx_seq_one_letter_code
_entity_poly.pdbx_strand_id
1 'polypeptide(L)'
;MANLLHVFLQPQFGIGKTYISFLLRQYLSDQTNINYTHIQNKNIPLWDQLFDNFFNLKNAIFIIFVSSICFADFKKYLTEAMLLETIEKSGNKLFNHYVFTPGRAGENFKEIHDYIVSNIEKSGMTIIWENKTLGTTIKEYTKGKYSKIEDLPEFQNIKNDTCKIISLPTESYYFQKDLSFFLRSGETFNQAIYKTENNIIFRQRLFQIRKKTYGFIKNAGI
;
A
#
# COMPACT_ATOMS: atom_id res chain seq x y z
N MET A 1 -17.86 -17.14 -2.06
CA MET A 1 -17.55 -15.72 -1.84
C MET A 1 -16.05 -15.53 -2.10
N ALA A 2 -15.66 -14.39 -2.68
CA ALA A 2 -14.33 -14.14 -3.22
C ALA A 2 -13.30 -13.75 -2.15
N ASN A 3 -12.05 -14.16 -2.33
CA ASN A 3 -10.91 -13.67 -1.58
C ASN A 3 -10.42 -12.33 -2.14
N LEU A 4 -9.78 -11.55 -1.28
CA LEU A 4 -9.17 -10.26 -1.62
C LEU A 4 -7.66 -10.37 -1.50
N LEU A 5 -6.92 -10.03 -2.55
CA LEU A 5 -5.47 -10.02 -2.57
C LEU A 5 -4.93 -8.60 -2.76
N HIS A 6 -4.27 -8.06 -1.74
CA HIS A 6 -3.57 -6.79 -1.79
C HIS A 6 -2.07 -7.03 -2.01
N VAL A 7 -1.52 -6.50 -3.10
CA VAL A 7 -0.11 -6.72 -3.45
C VAL A 7 0.63 -5.39 -3.52
N PHE A 8 1.75 -5.29 -2.78
CA PHE A 8 2.72 -4.20 -2.91
C PHE A 8 3.93 -4.70 -3.68
N LEU A 9 3.87 -4.61 -5.01
CA LEU A 9 4.91 -5.07 -5.93
C LEU A 9 5.48 -3.86 -6.70
N GLN A 10 6.54 -3.26 -6.16
CA GLN A 10 7.12 -2.05 -6.71
C GLN A 10 8.63 -1.98 -6.41
N PRO A 11 9.51 -1.70 -7.38
CA PRO A 11 10.96 -1.86 -7.22
C PRO A 11 11.62 -0.78 -6.36
N GLN A 12 11.05 0.42 -6.23
CA GLN A 12 11.76 1.56 -5.63
C GLN A 12 11.93 1.44 -4.10
N PHE A 13 13.14 1.70 -3.62
CA PHE A 13 13.47 1.70 -2.19
C PHE A 13 13.13 3.04 -1.53
N GLY A 14 12.81 3.04 -0.24
CA GLY A 14 12.72 4.27 0.55
C GLY A 14 11.52 5.19 0.28
N ILE A 15 10.56 4.75 -0.55
CA ILE A 15 9.32 5.49 -0.87
C ILE A 15 8.22 5.32 0.22
N GLY A 16 8.46 4.49 1.23
CA GLY A 16 7.51 4.27 2.33
C GLY A 16 6.51 3.13 2.11
N LYS A 17 6.81 2.16 1.24
CA LYS A 17 5.95 0.96 1.07
C LYS A 17 5.65 0.24 2.38
N THR A 18 6.65 0.05 3.23
CA THR A 18 6.50 -0.57 4.56
C THR A 18 5.52 0.21 5.44
N TYR A 19 5.54 1.54 5.37
CA TYR A 19 4.62 2.37 6.14
C TYR A 19 3.18 2.22 5.62
N ILE A 20 2.99 2.31 4.31
CA ILE A 20 1.65 2.16 3.71
C ILE A 20 1.08 0.75 3.93
N SER A 21 1.89 -0.29 3.72
CA SER A 21 1.46 -1.68 3.96
C SER A 21 1.10 -1.92 5.42
N PHE A 22 1.84 -1.32 6.35
CA PHE A 22 1.50 -1.32 7.76
C PHE A 22 0.14 -0.66 8.02
N LEU A 23 -0.12 0.54 7.47
CA LEU A 23 -1.41 1.22 7.66
C LEU A 23 -2.59 0.41 7.11
N LEU A 24 -2.45 -0.16 5.91
CA LEU A 24 -3.47 -1.02 5.33
C LEU A 24 -3.70 -2.27 6.18
N ARG A 25 -2.62 -2.91 6.62
CA ARG A 25 -2.68 -4.08 7.50
C ARG A 25 -3.48 -3.77 8.76
N GLN A 26 -3.19 -2.65 9.44
CA GLN A 26 -3.90 -2.22 10.64
C GLN A 26 -5.39 -2.00 10.38
N TYR A 27 -5.73 -1.28 9.30
CA TYR A 27 -7.11 -1.00 8.93
C TYR A 27 -7.92 -2.27 8.67
N LEU A 28 -7.37 -3.23 7.91
CA LEU A 28 -8.06 -4.47 7.58
C LEU A 28 -8.10 -5.44 8.77
N SER A 29 -7.05 -5.49 9.60
CA SER A 29 -7.01 -6.36 10.79
C SER A 29 -8.03 -5.96 11.85
N ASP A 30 -8.41 -4.68 11.90
CA ASP A 30 -9.45 -4.20 12.82
C ASP A 30 -10.87 -4.64 12.39
N GLN A 31 -11.03 -5.16 11.17
CA GLN A 31 -12.32 -5.58 10.61
C GLN A 31 -12.45 -7.10 10.50
N THR A 32 -11.36 -7.78 10.16
CA THR A 32 -11.35 -9.23 9.97
C THR A 32 -9.94 -9.80 10.11
N ASN A 33 -9.83 -11.12 10.19
CA ASN A 33 -8.54 -11.80 10.14
C ASN A 33 -7.93 -11.66 8.74
N ILE A 34 -6.64 -11.31 8.71
CA ILE A 34 -5.88 -11.11 7.48
C ILE A 34 -4.65 -12.02 7.46
N ASN A 35 -4.28 -12.46 6.27
CA ASN A 35 -3.04 -13.18 6.01
C ASN A 35 -2.01 -12.18 5.48
N TYR A 36 -1.03 -11.81 6.30
CA TYR A 36 0.04 -10.89 5.89
C TYR A 36 1.33 -11.67 5.63
N THR A 37 1.92 -11.49 4.45
CA THR A 37 3.19 -12.10 4.06
C THR A 37 4.16 -11.04 3.58
N HIS A 38 5.37 -11.05 4.15
CA HIS A 38 6.48 -10.19 3.72
C HIS A 38 7.51 -11.04 2.98
N ILE A 39 7.66 -10.80 1.68
CA ILE A 39 8.62 -11.50 0.82
C ILE A 39 9.91 -10.70 0.78
N GLN A 40 10.94 -11.19 1.46
CA GLN A 40 12.25 -10.55 1.53
C GLN A 40 13.32 -11.23 0.67
N ASN A 41 13.12 -12.52 0.38
CA ASN A 41 14.06 -13.38 -0.31
C ASN A 41 13.31 -14.35 -1.21
N LYS A 42 14.01 -14.86 -2.22
CA LYS A 42 13.47 -15.88 -3.13
C LYS A 42 13.23 -17.19 -2.38
N ASN A 43 11.98 -17.65 -2.38
CA ASN A 43 11.58 -18.93 -1.80
C ASN A 43 10.32 -19.43 -2.51
N ILE A 44 10.52 -20.15 -3.62
CA ILE A 44 9.42 -20.63 -4.48
C ILE A 44 8.43 -21.52 -3.71
N PRO A 45 8.85 -22.53 -2.92
CA PRO A 45 7.92 -23.35 -2.15
C PRO A 45 7.02 -22.55 -1.20
N LEU A 46 7.55 -21.50 -0.58
CA LEU A 46 6.75 -20.60 0.27
C LEU A 46 5.74 -19.80 -0.56
N TRP A 47 6.09 -19.40 -1.78
CA TRP A 47 5.19 -18.70 -2.69
C TRP A 47 4.10 -19.62 -3.22
N ASP A 48 4.43 -20.86 -3.57
CA ASP A 48 3.45 -21.89 -3.95
C ASP A 48 2.43 -22.08 -2.83
N GLN A 49 2.91 -22.33 -1.60
CA GLN A 49 2.04 -22.50 -0.42
C GLN A 49 1.16 -21.26 -0.16
N LEU A 50 1.69 -20.05 -0.36
CA LEU A 50 0.93 -18.82 -0.21
C LEU A 50 -0.26 -18.75 -1.19
N PHE A 51 -0.03 -19.08 -2.46
CA PHE A 51 -1.09 -19.05 -3.48
C PHE A 51 -2.03 -20.25 -3.33
N ASP A 52 -1.55 -21.43 -2.95
CA ASP A 52 -2.42 -22.57 -2.60
C ASP A 52 -3.38 -22.21 -1.47
N ASN A 53 -2.87 -21.58 -0.40
CA ASN A 53 -3.71 -21.09 0.70
C ASN A 53 -4.71 -20.04 0.20
N PHE A 54 -4.26 -19.12 -0.66
CA PHE A 54 -5.12 -18.09 -1.24
C PHE A 54 -6.27 -18.69 -2.06
N PHE A 55 -6.04 -19.74 -2.85
CA PHE A 55 -7.10 -20.34 -3.67
C PHE A 55 -8.02 -21.28 -2.88
N ASN A 56 -7.51 -21.93 -1.83
CA ASN A 56 -8.29 -22.90 -1.03
C ASN A 56 -9.13 -22.27 0.08
N LEU A 57 -8.71 -21.12 0.63
CA LEU A 57 -9.52 -20.38 1.60
C LEU A 57 -10.71 -19.69 0.93
N LYS A 58 -11.72 -19.31 1.71
CA LYS A 58 -12.86 -18.53 1.25
C LYS A 58 -13.04 -17.33 2.17
N ASN A 59 -13.44 -16.18 1.61
CA ASN A 59 -13.61 -14.93 2.36
C ASN A 59 -12.35 -14.45 3.09
N ALA A 60 -11.18 -14.78 2.57
CA ALA A 60 -9.92 -14.39 3.18
C ALA A 60 -9.36 -13.12 2.53
N ILE A 61 -8.71 -12.29 3.35
CA ILE A 61 -7.95 -11.14 2.90
C ILE A 61 -6.47 -11.48 3.02
N PHE A 62 -5.73 -11.30 1.93
CA PHE A 62 -4.29 -11.50 1.86
C PHE A 62 -3.60 -10.17 1.55
N ILE A 63 -2.51 -9.90 2.23
CA ILE A 63 -1.63 -8.77 1.95
C ILE A 63 -0.23 -9.32 1.70
N ILE A 64 0.26 -9.18 0.47
CA ILE A 64 1.61 -9.54 0.07
C ILE A 64 2.44 -8.26 -0.05
N PHE A 65 3.39 -8.10 0.86
CA PHE A 65 4.39 -7.05 0.78
C PHE A 65 5.69 -7.61 0.21
N VAL A 66 6.10 -7.15 -0.97
CA VAL A 66 7.33 -7.61 -1.62
C VAL A 66 8.43 -6.57 -1.43
N SER A 67 9.55 -7.01 -0.87
CA SER A 67 10.73 -6.16 -0.75
C SER A 67 11.25 -5.79 -2.14
N SER A 68 11.85 -4.62 -2.27
CA SER A 68 12.48 -4.19 -3.53
C SER A 68 13.57 -5.14 -4.01
N ILE A 69 14.25 -5.85 -3.10
CA ILE A 69 15.31 -6.81 -3.43
C ILE A 69 14.74 -8.04 -4.13
N CYS A 70 13.55 -8.49 -3.73
CA CYS A 70 12.92 -9.69 -4.28
C CYS A 70 11.91 -9.38 -5.40
N PHE A 71 11.80 -8.11 -5.80
CA PHE A 71 10.85 -7.64 -6.80
C PHE A 71 10.92 -8.42 -8.12
N ALA A 72 12.12 -8.53 -8.70
CA ALA A 72 12.31 -9.11 -10.03
C ALA A 72 11.98 -10.61 -10.04
N ASP A 73 12.47 -11.35 -9.03
CA ASP A 73 12.19 -12.78 -8.91
C ASP A 73 10.70 -13.05 -8.71
N PHE A 74 10.04 -12.30 -7.82
CA PHE A 74 8.61 -12.50 -7.55
C PHE A 74 7.75 -12.11 -8.75
N LYS A 75 8.06 -11.00 -9.44
CA LYS A 75 7.37 -10.60 -10.68
C LYS A 75 7.50 -11.67 -11.77
N LYS A 76 8.70 -12.25 -11.93
CA LYS A 76 8.95 -13.35 -12.86
C LYS A 76 8.08 -14.56 -12.50
N TYR A 77 8.08 -14.97 -11.23
CA TYR A 77 7.24 -16.06 -10.73
C TYR A 77 5.75 -15.86 -11.03
N LEU A 78 5.18 -14.69 -10.70
CA LEU A 78 3.77 -14.39 -11.00
C LEU A 78 3.44 -14.49 -12.49
N THR A 79 4.38 -14.09 -13.33
CA THR A 79 4.21 -14.08 -14.79
C THR A 79 4.29 -15.50 -15.36
N GLU A 80 5.33 -16.27 -14.99
CA GLU A 80 5.54 -17.64 -15.48
C GLU A 80 4.46 -18.60 -15.00
N ALA A 81 3.96 -18.42 -13.78
CA ALA A 81 2.87 -19.22 -13.22
C ALA A 81 1.47 -18.73 -13.63
N MET A 82 1.36 -17.68 -14.46
CA MET A 82 0.09 -17.08 -14.90
C MET A 82 -0.88 -16.77 -13.74
N LEU A 83 -0.33 -16.37 -12.59
CA LEU A 83 -1.10 -16.25 -11.36
C LEU A 83 -2.12 -15.11 -11.42
N LEU A 84 -1.75 -13.99 -12.04
CA LEU A 84 -2.64 -12.84 -12.19
C LEU A 84 -3.93 -13.20 -12.94
N GLU A 85 -3.80 -13.87 -14.09
CA GLU A 85 -4.94 -14.35 -14.88
C GLU A 85 -5.76 -15.40 -14.12
N THR A 86 -5.09 -16.30 -13.38
CA THR A 86 -5.75 -17.33 -12.57
C THR A 86 -6.59 -16.70 -11.44
N ILE A 87 -6.07 -15.67 -10.77
CA ILE A 87 -6.80 -14.92 -9.73
C ILE A 87 -8.07 -14.32 -10.31
N GLU A 88 -8.00 -13.67 -11.48
CA GLU A 88 -9.17 -13.07 -12.10
C GLU A 88 -10.21 -14.10 -12.53
N LYS A 89 -9.80 -15.18 -13.20
CA LYS A 89 -10.69 -16.26 -13.63
C LYS A 89 -11.38 -16.97 -12.46
N SER A 90 -10.73 -17.02 -11.29
CA SER A 90 -11.29 -17.62 -10.08
C SER A 90 -12.37 -16.77 -9.40
N GLY A 91 -12.65 -15.56 -9.91
CA GLY A 91 -13.60 -14.61 -9.32
C GLY A 91 -13.09 -13.93 -8.04
N ASN A 92 -11.81 -14.13 -7.71
CA ASN A 92 -11.14 -13.43 -6.63
C ASN A 92 -10.76 -12.00 -7.06
N LYS A 93 -10.57 -11.10 -6.09
CA LYS A 93 -10.24 -9.69 -6.37
C LYS A 93 -8.77 -9.41 -6.09
N LEU A 94 -8.11 -8.75 -7.04
CA LEU A 94 -6.74 -8.28 -6.92
C LEU A 94 -6.73 -6.75 -6.75
N PHE A 95 -5.94 -6.28 -5.78
CA PHE A 95 -5.63 -4.87 -5.55
C PHE A 95 -4.11 -4.68 -5.64
N ASN A 96 -3.67 -3.89 -6.62
CA ASN A 96 -2.27 -3.57 -6.85
C ASN A 96 -1.95 -2.22 -6.21
N HIS A 97 -1.16 -2.23 -5.13
CA HIS A 97 -0.80 -1.05 -4.36
C HIS A 97 0.55 -0.48 -4.81
N TYR A 98 0.53 0.78 -5.25
CA TYR A 98 1.70 1.56 -5.61
C TYR A 98 1.83 2.75 -4.68
N VAL A 99 3.05 3.03 -4.23
CA VAL A 99 3.35 4.21 -3.42
C VAL A 99 4.00 5.25 -4.31
N PHE A 100 3.40 6.43 -4.32
CA PHE A 100 3.88 7.59 -5.03
C PHE A 100 4.46 8.58 -4.03
N THR A 101 5.72 8.97 -4.25
CA THR A 101 6.45 9.86 -3.36
C THR A 101 7.27 10.84 -4.20
N PRO A 102 6.73 12.04 -4.49
CA PRO A 102 7.42 13.03 -5.30
C PRO A 102 8.81 13.36 -4.75
N GLY A 103 9.78 13.56 -5.65
CA GLY A 103 11.14 13.97 -5.29
C GLY A 103 11.97 12.92 -4.54
N ARG A 104 11.50 11.68 -4.43
CA ARG A 104 12.24 10.55 -3.84
C ARG A 104 12.56 9.50 -4.91
N ALA A 105 13.59 8.69 -4.63
CA ALA A 105 14.08 7.61 -5.51
C ALA A 105 14.66 8.05 -6.86
N GLY A 106 14.82 9.35 -7.13
CA GLY A 106 15.46 9.87 -8.34
C GLY A 106 14.59 9.81 -9.60
N GLU A 107 13.42 9.17 -9.51
CA GLU A 107 12.51 9.00 -10.63
C GLU A 107 11.64 10.24 -10.86
N ASN A 108 11.37 10.53 -12.13
CA ASN A 108 10.38 11.54 -12.50
C ASN A 108 8.96 10.94 -12.52
N PHE A 109 7.94 11.79 -12.54
CA PHE A 109 6.54 11.34 -12.54
C PHE A 109 6.19 10.42 -13.71
N LYS A 110 6.83 10.62 -14.86
CA LYS A 110 6.63 9.81 -16.04
C LYS A 110 7.13 8.38 -15.84
N GLU A 111 8.29 8.18 -15.24
CA GLU A 111 8.83 6.83 -14.96
C GLU A 111 7.93 6.04 -13.99
N ILE A 112 7.44 6.71 -12.93
CA ILE A 112 6.51 6.07 -11.99
C ILE A 112 5.17 5.78 -12.68
N HIS A 113 4.66 6.72 -13.47
CA HIS A 113 3.45 6.53 -14.26
C HIS A 113 3.60 5.36 -15.23
N ASP A 114 4.66 5.33 -16.05
CA ASP A 114 4.90 4.30 -17.06
C ASP A 114 5.09 2.93 -16.40
N TYR A 115 5.72 2.89 -15.22
CA TYR A 115 5.74 1.69 -14.39
C TYR A 115 4.34 1.27 -13.94
N ILE A 116 3.55 2.18 -13.38
CA ILE A 116 2.19 1.87 -12.91
C ILE A 116 1.36 1.39 -14.11
N VAL A 117 1.33 2.12 -15.24
CA VAL A 117 0.55 1.77 -16.44
C VAL A 117 0.99 0.47 -17.08
N SER A 118 2.29 0.23 -17.25
CA SER A 118 2.79 -1.04 -17.81
C SER A 118 2.48 -2.26 -16.92
N ASN A 119 2.14 -2.06 -15.65
CA ASN A 119 1.66 -3.11 -14.74
C ASN A 119 0.14 -3.04 -14.47
N ILE A 120 -0.56 -1.93 -14.78
CA ILE A 120 -2.02 -1.73 -14.66
C ILE A 120 -2.75 -2.64 -15.66
N GLU A 121 -2.19 -2.83 -16.86
CA GLU A 121 -2.96 -3.35 -18.00
C GLU A 121 -3.25 -4.86 -18.00
N LYS A 122 -2.92 -5.60 -16.94
CA LYS A 122 -3.07 -7.07 -16.98
C LYS A 122 -4.05 -7.67 -15.97
N SER A 123 -4.35 -7.00 -14.86
CA SER A 123 -5.36 -7.51 -13.92
C SER A 123 -5.62 -6.63 -12.70
N GLY A 124 -6.86 -6.63 -12.20
CA GLY A 124 -7.22 -6.09 -10.87
C GLY A 124 -7.39 -4.57 -10.76
N MET A 125 -7.67 -4.10 -9.54
CA MET A 125 -7.84 -2.68 -9.21
C MET A 125 -6.50 -2.07 -8.75
N THR A 126 -6.17 -0.91 -9.29
CA THR A 126 -4.95 -0.16 -8.96
C THR A 126 -5.21 0.82 -7.84
N ILE A 127 -4.35 0.82 -6.83
CA ILE A 127 -4.39 1.72 -5.68
C ILE A 127 -3.08 2.51 -5.62
N ILE A 128 -3.16 3.82 -5.83
CA ILE A 128 -2.01 4.71 -5.79
C ILE A 128 -2.06 5.49 -4.48
N TRP A 129 -1.02 5.36 -3.65
CA TRP A 129 -0.89 6.05 -2.37
C TRP A 129 0.02 7.24 -2.52
N GLU A 130 -0.51 8.45 -2.36
CA GLU A 130 0.34 9.64 -2.24
C GLU A 130 0.91 9.69 -0.82
N ASN A 131 2.20 9.40 -0.71
CA ASN A 131 2.88 9.45 0.58
C ASN A 131 3.50 10.84 0.81
N LYS A 132 2.78 11.71 1.54
CA LYS A 132 3.25 13.05 1.91
C LYS A 132 4.18 13.07 3.12
N THR A 133 4.38 11.93 3.78
CA THR A 133 5.26 11.84 4.97
C THR A 133 6.73 11.70 4.61
N LEU A 134 7.02 11.30 3.37
CA LEU A 134 8.37 11.20 2.82
C LEU A 134 8.43 12.01 1.53
N GLY A 135 9.59 12.60 1.23
CA GLY A 135 9.78 13.34 -0.02
C GLY A 135 9.15 14.74 -0.01
N THR A 136 8.92 15.27 -1.21
CA THR A 136 8.27 16.56 -1.41
C THR A 136 6.79 16.38 -1.71
N THR A 137 5.99 17.39 -1.42
CA THR A 137 4.60 17.43 -1.89
C THR A 137 4.57 17.62 -3.41
N ILE A 138 3.47 17.24 -4.07
CA ILE A 138 3.29 17.50 -5.52
C ILE A 138 3.42 19.00 -5.82
N LYS A 139 2.87 19.84 -4.93
CA LYS A 139 2.96 21.29 -5.02
C LYS A 139 4.41 21.77 -5.00
N GLU A 140 5.23 21.26 -4.09
CA GLU A 140 6.65 21.62 -4.01
C GLU A 140 7.41 21.11 -5.24
N TYR A 141 7.23 19.84 -5.61
CA TYR A 141 7.93 19.22 -6.74
C TYR A 141 7.62 19.91 -8.07
N THR A 142 6.36 20.30 -8.27
CA THR A 142 5.90 20.98 -9.51
C THR A 142 6.04 22.49 -9.45
N LYS A 143 6.69 23.04 -8.41
CA LYS A 143 6.85 24.49 -8.19
C LYS A 143 5.52 25.25 -8.23
N GLY A 144 4.48 24.65 -7.66
CA GLY A 144 3.14 25.22 -7.54
C GLY A 144 2.20 24.96 -8.71
N LYS A 145 2.66 24.29 -9.79
CA LYS A 145 1.83 24.06 -10.98
C LYS A 145 0.66 23.11 -10.71
N TYR A 146 0.86 22.08 -9.89
CA TYR A 146 -0.16 21.10 -9.54
C TYR A 146 -0.19 20.86 -8.04
N SER A 147 -1.33 20.48 -7.48
CA SER A 147 -1.47 20.21 -6.04
C SER A 147 -1.90 18.80 -5.71
N LYS A 148 -2.41 18.04 -6.69
CA LYS A 148 -2.89 16.66 -6.54
C LYS A 148 -2.36 15.77 -7.66
N ILE A 149 -2.37 14.45 -7.46
CA ILE A 149 -1.92 13.47 -8.47
C ILE A 149 -2.85 13.54 -9.68
N GLU A 150 -4.15 13.66 -9.43
CA GLU A 150 -5.21 13.71 -10.43
C GLU A 150 -5.06 14.89 -11.40
N ASP A 151 -4.39 15.95 -10.98
CA ASP A 151 -4.15 17.13 -11.81
C ASP A 151 -2.96 16.93 -12.77
N LEU A 152 -2.13 15.90 -12.57
CA LEU A 152 -0.95 15.62 -13.40
C LEU A 152 -1.37 15.06 -14.76
N PRO A 153 -0.85 15.59 -15.89
CA PRO A 153 -1.20 15.12 -17.23
C PRO A 153 -1.00 13.63 -17.44
N GLU A 154 0.03 13.06 -16.81
CA GLU A 154 0.32 11.62 -16.86
C GLU A 154 -0.82 10.81 -16.23
N PHE A 155 -1.37 11.26 -15.09
CA PHE A 155 -2.35 10.50 -14.33
C PHE A 155 -3.81 10.72 -14.77
N GLN A 156 -4.07 11.76 -15.57
CA GLN A 156 -5.41 12.02 -16.12
C GLN A 156 -5.94 10.91 -17.03
N ASN A 157 -5.04 10.14 -17.66
CA ASN A 157 -5.41 9.08 -18.60
C ASN A 157 -5.68 7.73 -17.93
N ILE A 158 -5.45 7.62 -16.62
CA ILE A 158 -5.73 6.38 -15.89
C ILE A 158 -7.24 6.25 -15.70
N LYS A 159 -7.83 5.13 -16.15
CA LYS A 159 -9.27 4.89 -16.01
C LYS A 159 -9.69 4.92 -14.53
N ASN A 160 -10.58 5.85 -14.18
CA ASN A 160 -11.07 6.08 -12.81
C ASN A 160 -11.78 4.86 -12.17
N ASP A 161 -12.29 3.94 -12.98
CA ASP A 161 -13.00 2.76 -12.48
C ASP A 161 -12.04 1.67 -12.00
N THR A 162 -10.84 1.61 -12.58
CA THR A 162 -9.81 0.62 -12.25
C THR A 162 -8.70 1.21 -11.39
N CYS A 163 -8.71 2.52 -11.10
CA CYS A 163 -7.71 3.19 -10.30
C CYS A 163 -8.32 4.04 -9.18
N LYS A 164 -7.79 3.91 -7.96
CA LYS A 164 -8.11 4.77 -6.82
C LYS A 164 -6.84 5.42 -6.28
N ILE A 165 -6.93 6.70 -5.96
CA ILE A 165 -5.84 7.46 -5.35
C ILE A 165 -6.17 7.71 -3.87
N ILE A 166 -5.23 7.37 -2.99
CA ILE A 166 -5.31 7.63 -1.55
C ILE A 166 -4.25 8.67 -1.20
N SER A 167 -4.70 9.91 -1.01
CA SER A 167 -3.83 10.97 -0.52
C SER A 167 -3.80 10.99 0.99
N LEU A 168 -2.77 10.37 1.58
CA LEU A 168 -2.56 10.49 3.01
C LEU A 168 -2.27 11.95 3.37
N PRO A 169 -2.82 12.42 4.49
CA PRO A 169 -2.64 13.80 4.88
C PRO A 169 -1.22 14.05 5.39
N THR A 170 -0.76 15.29 5.31
CA THR A 170 0.41 15.70 6.08
C THR A 170 0.08 15.73 7.56
N GLU A 171 1.02 15.25 8.36
CA GLU A 171 0.94 15.30 9.81
C GLU A 171 1.83 16.43 10.35
N SER A 172 1.41 17.06 11.44
CA SER A 172 2.23 18.07 12.12
C SER A 172 3.47 17.41 12.76
N TYR A 173 4.48 18.21 13.10
CA TYR A 173 5.75 17.74 13.68
C TYR A 173 5.56 16.74 14.84
N TYR A 174 4.69 17.06 15.80
CA TYR A 174 4.42 16.22 16.97
C TYR A 174 3.77 14.88 16.60
N PHE A 175 2.88 14.89 15.59
CA PHE A 175 2.21 13.68 15.10
C PHE A 175 3.20 12.79 14.36
N GLN A 176 4.08 13.36 13.54
CA GLN A 176 5.13 12.61 12.83
C GLN A 176 6.10 11.94 13.81
N LYS A 177 6.50 12.63 14.88
CA LYS A 177 7.38 12.07 15.91
C LYS A 177 6.76 10.86 16.61
N ASP A 178 5.50 11.00 17.04
CA ASP A 178 4.77 9.92 17.71
C ASP A 178 4.53 8.74 16.77
N LEU A 179 4.15 9.02 15.52
CA LEU A 179 3.96 8.01 14.49
C LEU A 179 5.25 7.22 14.22
N SER A 180 6.39 7.92 14.15
CA SER A 180 7.70 7.28 13.96
C SER A 180 8.07 6.37 15.13
N PHE A 181 7.77 6.78 16.38
CA PHE A 181 7.97 5.94 17.56
C PHE A 181 7.04 4.72 17.53
N PHE A 182 5.76 4.94 17.24
CA PHE A 182 4.75 3.88 17.13
C PHE A 182 5.12 2.83 16.07
N LEU A 183 5.53 3.24 14.87
CA LEU A 183 5.91 2.30 13.80
C LEU A 183 7.07 1.37 14.20
N ARG A 184 7.98 1.84 15.07
CA ARG A 184 9.10 1.02 15.57
C ARG A 184 8.69 0.03 16.65
N SER A 185 7.57 0.25 17.32
CA SER A 185 7.07 -0.63 18.39
C SER A 185 6.54 -1.97 17.87
N GLY A 186 6.09 -2.01 16.61
CA GLY A 186 5.41 -3.18 16.05
C GLY A 186 3.99 -3.43 16.60
N GLU A 187 3.51 -2.57 17.48
CA GLU A 187 2.16 -2.66 18.07
C GLU A 187 1.08 -2.29 17.05
N THR A 188 -0.15 -2.75 17.29
CA THR A 188 -1.33 -2.24 16.60
C THR A 188 -1.76 -0.88 17.14
N PHE A 189 -2.53 -0.12 16.37
CA PHE A 189 -3.08 1.14 16.87
C PHE A 189 -3.91 0.92 18.13
N ASN A 190 -4.75 -0.13 18.17
CA ASN A 190 -5.53 -0.46 19.36
C ASN A 190 -4.63 -0.76 20.58
N GLN A 191 -3.59 -1.57 20.40
CA GLN A 191 -2.63 -1.86 21.46
C GLN A 191 -2.00 -0.56 21.99
N ALA A 192 -1.41 0.26 21.11
CA ALA A 192 -0.72 1.48 21.52
C ALA A 192 -1.64 2.55 22.12
N ILE A 193 -2.89 2.67 21.63
CA ILE A 193 -3.88 3.65 22.12
C ILE A 193 -4.46 3.25 23.47
N TYR A 194 -4.61 1.96 23.76
CA TYR A 194 -5.20 1.49 25.03
C TYR A 194 -4.15 1.12 26.10
N LYS A 195 -2.86 1.07 25.74
CA LYS A 195 -1.75 0.85 26.66
C LYS A 195 -1.59 2.02 27.64
N THR A 196 -1.87 1.78 28.92
CA THR A 196 -1.84 2.81 29.98
C THR A 196 -0.45 3.34 30.29
N GLU A 197 0.59 2.57 29.97
CA GLU A 197 2.01 2.99 30.09
C GLU A 197 2.36 4.12 29.11
N ASN A 198 1.63 4.24 27.99
CA ASN A 198 1.82 5.33 27.06
C ASN A 198 1.15 6.61 27.58
N ASN A 199 1.83 7.75 27.43
CA ASN A 199 1.29 9.06 27.83
C ASN A 199 -0.05 9.36 27.12
N ILE A 200 -1.00 9.96 27.85
CA ILE A 200 -2.36 10.26 27.36
C ILE A 200 -2.37 11.10 26.07
N ILE A 201 -1.44 12.06 25.94
CA ILE A 201 -1.37 12.94 24.76
C ILE A 201 -0.86 12.16 23.54
N PHE A 202 0.10 11.25 23.72
CA PHE A 202 0.58 10.35 22.66
C PHE A 202 -0.57 9.44 22.17
N ARG A 203 -1.30 8.82 23.11
CA ARG A 203 -2.46 7.98 22.79
C ARG A 203 -3.53 8.75 22.02
N GLN A 204 -3.82 9.99 22.43
CA GLN A 204 -4.79 10.85 21.75
C GLN A 204 -4.35 11.21 20.32
N ARG A 205 -3.06 11.52 20.11
CA ARG A 205 -2.51 11.77 18.77
C ARG A 205 -2.59 10.53 17.88
N LEU A 206 -2.23 9.35 18.39
CA LEU A 206 -2.38 8.09 17.65
C LEU A 206 -3.84 7.80 17.28
N PHE A 207 -4.78 8.06 18.18
CA PHE A 207 -6.21 7.92 17.90
C PHE A 207 -6.65 8.83 16.74
N GLN A 208 -6.20 10.08 16.72
CA GLN A 208 -6.50 11.01 15.64
C GLN A 208 -5.88 10.58 14.30
N ILE A 209 -4.62 10.13 14.31
CA ILE A 209 -3.96 9.57 13.13
C ILE A 209 -4.76 8.37 12.60
N ARG A 210 -5.10 7.41 13.46
CA ARG A 210 -5.89 6.23 13.08
C ARG A 210 -7.21 6.62 12.44
N LYS A 211 -7.98 7.47 13.12
CA LYS A 211 -9.30 7.92 12.64
C LYS A 211 -9.20 8.57 11.25
N LYS A 212 -8.22 9.45 11.08
CA LYS A 212 -8.00 10.19 9.82
C LYS A 212 -7.55 9.24 8.70
N THR A 213 -6.51 8.45 8.93
CA THR A 213 -6.00 7.48 7.95
C THR A 213 -7.05 6.47 7.54
N TYR A 214 -7.77 5.87 8.49
CA TYR A 214 -8.82 4.90 8.18
C TYR A 214 -9.96 5.52 7.38
N GLY A 215 -10.30 6.80 7.64
CA GLY A 215 -11.25 7.54 6.83
C GLY A 215 -10.83 7.61 5.36
N PHE A 216 -9.55 7.91 5.07
CA PHE A 216 -9.04 7.94 3.70
C PHE A 216 -9.08 6.56 3.02
N ILE A 217 -8.69 5.50 3.73
CA ILE A 217 -8.71 4.13 3.17
C ILE A 217 -10.15 3.70 2.87
N LYS A 218 -11.06 3.91 3.83
CA LYS A 218 -12.48 3.59 3.67
C LYS A 218 -13.13 4.36 2.52
N ASN A 219 -12.84 5.65 2.38
CA ASN A 219 -13.41 6.48 1.31
C ASN A 219 -12.93 6.05 -0.09
N ALA A 220 -11.78 5.40 -0.19
CA ALA A 220 -11.29 4.85 -1.45
C ALA A 220 -11.97 3.52 -1.84
N GLY A 221 -12.81 2.96 -0.98
CA GLY A 221 -13.54 1.71 -1.24
C GLY A 221 -12.68 0.46 -1.10
N ILE A 222 -11.66 0.52 -0.23
CA ILE A 222 -10.81 -0.62 0.14
C ILE A 222 -11.32 -1.25 1.44
#